data_AF-A0A963USN4-F1
#
_entry.id   AF-A0A963USN4-F1
#
_cell.length_a   1.000
_cell.length_b   1.000
_cell.length_c   1.000
_cell.angle_alpha   90.00
_cell.angle_beta   90.00
_cell.angle_gamma   90.00
#
_symmetry.space_group_name_H-M   'P 1'
#
loop_
_entity.id
_entity.type
_entity.pdbx_description
1 polymer ?
#
loop_
_entity_poly.entity_id
_entity_poly.type
_entity_poly.pdbx_seq_one_letter_code
_entity_poly.pdbx_strand_id
1 'polypeptide(L)'
;MGLASKISTALLFDRISRALAKRDYGTARILAERAVAKNSESVAGTVTLGDLCLFEQRYADAVKHYKKARQWITSDETLTSEDRRFIAAYINFRMHAVAKRLKGEEFENWTEFASKINSLPAKRMYKDVFVLPIAKSV
;
A
#
# COMPACT_ATOMS: atom_id res chain seq x y z
N MET A 1 -21.56 -6.86 -26.80
CA MET A 1 -21.10 -7.09 -25.40
C MET A 1 -19.59 -7.26 -25.43
N GLY A 2 -18.85 -6.24 -25.01
CA GLY A 2 -17.39 -6.21 -25.16
C GLY A 2 -16.70 -7.16 -24.17
N LEU A 3 -15.79 -7.99 -24.67
CA LEU A 3 -14.77 -8.70 -23.89
C LEU A 3 -13.78 -7.69 -23.28
N ALA A 4 -14.25 -6.88 -22.32
CA ALA A 4 -13.36 -6.22 -21.38
C ALA A 4 -12.81 -7.32 -20.48
N SER A 5 -11.69 -7.92 -20.90
CA SER A 5 -10.91 -8.90 -20.14
C SER A 5 -10.96 -8.57 -18.65
N LYS A 6 -11.58 -9.45 -17.85
CA LYS A 6 -11.65 -9.33 -16.40
C LYS A 6 -10.24 -9.52 -15.84
N ILE A 7 -9.41 -8.48 -15.89
CA ILE A 7 -8.09 -8.46 -15.24
C ILE A 7 -8.29 -8.86 -13.78
N SER A 8 -7.72 -9.98 -13.34
CA SER A 8 -7.85 -10.44 -11.96
C SER A 8 -7.20 -9.44 -10.99
N THR A 9 -7.65 -9.42 -9.73
CA THR A 9 -7.04 -8.58 -8.69
C THR A 9 -5.53 -8.85 -8.59
N ALA A 10 -5.12 -10.12 -8.63
CA ALA A 10 -3.71 -10.50 -8.62
C ALA A 10 -2.91 -9.90 -9.79
N LEU A 11 -3.43 -9.99 -11.02
CA LEU A 11 -2.77 -9.41 -12.19
C LEU A 11 -2.69 -7.86 -12.10
N LEU A 12 -3.69 -7.23 -11.48
CA LEU A 12 -3.70 -5.79 -11.28
C LEU A 12 -2.57 -5.37 -10.32
N PHE A 13 -2.44 -6.03 -9.17
CA PHE A 13 -1.40 -5.73 -8.19
C PHE A 13 0.01 -6.09 -8.67
N ASP A 14 0.16 -7.16 -9.46
CA ASP A 14 1.41 -7.48 -10.15
C ASP A 14 1.84 -6.35 -11.12
N ARG A 15 0.90 -5.76 -11.86
CA ARG A 15 1.17 -4.58 -12.70
C ARG A 15 1.48 -3.33 -11.89
N ILE A 16 0.79 -3.12 -10.76
CA ILE A 16 1.09 -2.01 -9.84
C ILE A 16 2.52 -2.13 -9.32
N SER A 17 2.92 -3.31 -8.82
CA SER A 17 4.28 -3.56 -8.32
C SER A 17 5.32 -3.21 -9.38
N ARG A 18 5.14 -3.70 -10.62
CA ARG A 18 6.05 -3.38 -11.74
C ARG A 18 6.12 -1.90 -12.07
N ALA A 19 5.00 -1.18 -12.02
CA ALA A 19 4.97 0.26 -12.27
C ALA A 19 5.70 1.03 -11.17
N LEU A 20 5.46 0.69 -9.90
CA LEU A 20 6.14 1.28 -8.75
C LEU A 20 7.65 1.02 -8.77
N ALA A 21 8.07 -0.20 -9.12
CA ALA A 21 9.49 -0.54 -9.26
C ALA A 21 10.20 0.31 -10.33
N LYS A 22 9.48 0.73 -11.37
CA LYS A 22 9.96 1.64 -12.42
C LYS A 22 9.77 3.12 -12.08
N ARG A 23 9.22 3.45 -10.91
CA ARG A 23 8.79 4.81 -10.52
C ARG A 23 7.79 5.45 -11.49
N ASP A 24 7.04 4.62 -12.21
CA ASP A 24 5.95 5.05 -13.08
C ASP A 24 4.68 5.25 -12.25
N TYR A 25 4.65 6.38 -11.54
CA TYR A 25 3.54 6.73 -10.64
C TYR A 25 2.23 7.00 -11.40
N GLY A 26 2.30 7.43 -12.67
CA GLY A 26 1.13 7.64 -13.52
C GLY A 26 0.41 6.32 -13.81
N THR A 27 1.15 5.32 -14.31
CA THR A 27 0.60 3.99 -14.54
C THR A 27 0.13 3.34 -13.24
N ALA A 28 0.92 3.44 -12.17
CA ALA A 28 0.55 2.88 -10.86
C ALA A 28 -0.76 3.48 -10.33
N ARG A 29 -0.97 4.79 -10.50
CA ARG A 29 -2.20 5.50 -10.11
C ARG A 29 -3.41 4.98 -10.87
N ILE A 30 -3.34 4.90 -12.20
CA ILE A 30 -4.44 4.39 -13.04
C ILE A 30 -4.82 2.96 -12.62
N LEU A 31 -3.83 2.12 -12.35
CA LEU A 31 -4.08 0.73 -11.93
C LEU A 31 -4.69 0.67 -10.52
N ALA A 32 -4.24 1.51 -9.58
CA ALA A 32 -4.80 1.60 -8.24
C ALA A 32 -6.25 2.11 -8.25
N GLU A 33 -6.55 3.14 -9.04
CA GLU A 33 -7.90 3.65 -9.26
C GLU A 33 -8.80 2.57 -9.86
N ARG A 34 -8.27 1.76 -10.79
CA ARG A 34 -9.00 0.62 -11.34
C ARG A 34 -9.26 -0.47 -10.31
N ALA A 35 -8.36 -0.65 -9.33
CA ALA A 35 -8.56 -1.58 -8.22
C ALA A 35 -9.73 -1.12 -7.33
N VAL A 36 -9.77 0.17 -7.02
CA VAL A 36 -10.86 0.81 -6.26
C VAL A 36 -12.16 0.85 -7.07
N ALA A 37 -12.13 1.03 -8.39
CA ALA A 37 -13.34 0.99 -9.21
C ALA A 37 -13.98 -0.41 -9.27
N LYS A 38 -13.18 -1.48 -9.17
CA LYS A 38 -13.68 -2.86 -9.14
C LYS A 38 -14.24 -3.28 -7.79
N ASN A 39 -13.65 -2.77 -6.72
CA ASN A 39 -14.12 -2.92 -5.35
C ASN A 39 -13.92 -1.57 -4.67
N SER A 40 -15.02 -0.83 -4.45
CA SER A 40 -14.99 0.52 -3.88
C SER A 40 -14.36 0.57 -2.49
N GLU A 41 -14.36 -0.55 -1.78
CA GLU A 41 -13.74 -0.75 -0.47
C GLU A 41 -12.41 -1.52 -0.56
N SER A 42 -11.78 -1.55 -1.74
CA SER A 42 -10.46 -2.19 -1.93
C SER A 42 -9.43 -1.51 -1.04
N VAL A 43 -9.07 -2.20 0.04
CA VAL A 43 -8.10 -1.70 1.03
C VAL A 43 -6.76 -1.53 0.35
N ALA A 44 -6.28 -2.57 -0.34
CA ALA A 44 -4.98 -2.53 -1.00
C ALA A 44 -4.91 -1.48 -2.12
N GLY A 45 -6.00 -1.28 -2.87
CA GLY A 45 -6.07 -0.21 -3.88
C GLY A 45 -5.96 1.17 -3.23
N THR A 46 -6.68 1.36 -2.14
CA THR A 46 -6.67 2.61 -1.36
C THR A 46 -5.32 2.88 -0.69
N VAL A 47 -4.64 1.84 -0.17
CA VAL A 47 -3.27 1.95 0.38
C VAL A 47 -2.29 2.37 -0.71
N THR A 48 -2.39 1.78 -1.91
CA THR A 48 -1.54 2.14 -3.06
C THR A 48 -1.69 3.62 -3.42
N LEU A 49 -2.92 4.17 -3.40
CA LEU A 49 -3.16 5.60 -3.61
C LEU A 49 -2.49 6.45 -2.52
N GLY A 50 -2.52 5.98 -1.27
CA GLY A 50 -1.81 6.60 -0.15
C GLY A 50 -0.30 6.64 -0.36
N ASP A 51 0.31 5.55 -0.81
CA ASP A 51 1.75 5.49 -1.13
C ASP A 51 2.11 6.41 -2.30
N LEU A 52 1.28 6.48 -3.33
CA LEU A 52 1.50 7.41 -4.46
C LEU A 52 1.46 8.87 -4.01
N CYS A 53 0.48 9.24 -3.19
CA CYS A 53 0.45 10.58 -2.58
C CYS A 53 1.67 10.83 -1.69
N LEU A 54 2.15 9.82 -0.96
CA LEU A 54 3.37 9.93 -0.16
C LEU A 54 4.61 10.18 -1.04
N PHE A 55 4.77 9.44 -2.14
CA PHE A 55 5.90 9.62 -3.08
C PHE A 55 5.86 10.99 -3.78
N GLU A 56 4.66 11.52 -3.99
CA GLU A 56 4.42 12.89 -4.49
C GLU A 56 4.55 13.96 -3.38
N GLN A 57 4.94 13.59 -2.16
CA GLN A 57 5.03 14.48 -0.99
C GLN A 57 3.70 15.16 -0.58
N ARG A 58 2.57 14.63 -1.05
CA ARG A 58 1.22 15.06 -0.66
C ARG A 58 0.79 14.37 0.62
N TYR A 59 1.46 14.70 1.72
CA TYR A 59 1.33 14.01 3.01
C TYR A 59 -0.10 14.01 3.57
N ALA A 60 -0.84 15.11 3.44
CA ALA A 60 -2.21 15.20 3.92
C ALA A 60 -3.15 14.23 3.18
N ASP A 61 -2.98 14.11 1.86
CA ASP A 61 -3.78 13.19 1.04
C ASP A 61 -3.39 11.74 1.29
N ALA A 62 -2.08 11.47 1.46
CA ALA A 62 -1.61 10.14 1.86
C ALA A 62 -2.29 9.67 3.16
N VAL A 63 -2.32 10.53 4.18
CA VAL A 63 -2.98 10.23 5.46
C VAL A 63 -4.49 9.99 5.30
N LYS A 64 -5.18 10.75 4.43
CA LYS A 64 -6.61 10.53 4.15
C LYS A 64 -6.84 9.13 3.58
N HIS A 65 -6.04 8.72 2.59
CA HIS A 65 -6.13 7.38 2.00
C HIS A 65 -5.84 6.27 3.01
N TYR A 66 -4.79 6.41 3.82
CA TYR A 66 -4.47 5.42 4.86
C TYR A 66 -5.56 5.28 5.91
N LYS A 67 -6.14 6.38 6.37
CA LYS A 67 -7.28 6.35 7.30
C LYS A 67 -8.48 5.62 6.70
N LYS A 68 -8.79 5.91 5.43
CA LYS A 68 -9.89 5.26 4.71
C LYS A 68 -9.65 3.76 4.56
N ALA A 69 -8.46 3.35 4.13
CA ALA A 69 -8.09 1.93 4.03
C ALA A 69 -8.20 1.21 5.38
N ARG A 70 -7.82 1.86 6.48
CA ARG A 70 -7.95 1.29 7.83
C ARG A 70 -9.40 1.13 8.29
N GLN A 71 -10.32 1.98 7.84
CA GLN A 71 -11.75 1.84 8.16
C GLN A 71 -12.35 0.59 7.49
N TRP A 72 -11.92 0.29 6.27
CA TRP A 72 -12.43 -0.85 5.49
C TRP A 72 -11.65 -2.15 5.71
N ILE A 73 -10.56 -2.11 6.48
CA ILE A 73 -9.69 -3.27 6.62
C ILE A 73 -10.36 -4.48 7.26
N THR A 74 -11.49 -4.30 7.95
CA THR A 74 -12.29 -5.40 8.52
C THR A 74 -13.46 -5.81 7.63
N SER A 75 -13.91 -4.94 6.71
CA SER A 75 -15.03 -5.23 5.78
C SER A 75 -14.57 -5.80 4.43
N ASP A 76 -13.32 -5.60 4.01
CA ASP A 76 -12.83 -6.09 2.71
C ASP A 76 -12.72 -7.63 2.71
N GLU A 77 -13.75 -8.31 2.20
CA GLU A 77 -13.86 -9.78 2.14
C GLU A 77 -12.74 -10.45 1.33
N THR A 78 -12.01 -9.70 0.49
CA THR A 78 -10.92 -10.24 -0.31
C THR A 78 -9.65 -10.50 0.52
N LEU A 79 -9.57 -9.95 1.73
CA LEU A 79 -8.45 -10.07 2.64
C LEU A 79 -8.62 -11.24 3.63
N THR A 80 -7.57 -12.06 3.73
CA THR A 80 -7.42 -13.02 4.84
C THR A 80 -7.06 -12.29 6.13
N SER A 81 -7.12 -12.99 7.27
CA SER A 81 -6.65 -12.44 8.56
C SER A 81 -5.17 -12.05 8.52
N GLU A 82 -4.34 -12.81 7.81
CA GLU A 82 -2.91 -12.52 7.58
C GLU A 82 -2.73 -11.26 6.74
N ASP A 83 -3.44 -11.14 5.62
CA ASP A 83 -3.40 -9.95 4.76
C ASP A 83 -3.78 -8.69 5.56
N ARG A 84 -4.84 -8.77 6.38
CA ARG A 84 -5.29 -7.65 7.23
C ARG A 84 -4.20 -7.25 8.22
N ARG A 85 -3.57 -8.21 8.90
CA ARG A 85 -2.50 -7.93 9.86
C ARG A 85 -1.31 -7.25 9.20
N PHE A 86 -0.86 -7.77 8.07
CA PHE A 86 0.24 -7.21 7.30
C PHE A 86 -0.07 -5.78 6.82
N ILE A 87 -1.21 -5.58 6.15
CA ILE A 87 -1.59 -4.28 5.60
C ILE A 87 -1.84 -3.27 6.73
N ALA A 88 -2.45 -3.66 7.85
CA ALA A 88 -2.64 -2.78 9.00
C ALA A 88 -1.29 -2.30 9.58
N ALA A 89 -0.34 -3.21 9.74
CA ALA A 89 0.99 -2.87 10.23
C ALA A 89 1.74 -1.94 9.26
N TYR A 90 1.64 -2.22 7.95
CA TYR A 90 2.16 -1.35 6.89
C TYR A 90 1.56 0.07 6.94
N ILE A 91 0.24 0.18 7.01
CA ILE A 91 -0.47 1.47 7.13
C ILE A 91 0.02 2.23 8.37
N ASN A 92 0.09 1.57 9.52
CA ASN A 92 0.52 2.19 10.77
C ASN A 92 1.97 2.71 10.66
N PHE A 93 2.87 1.93 10.06
CA PHE A 93 4.23 2.37 9.79
C PHE A 93 4.26 3.62 8.90
N ARG A 94 3.56 3.61 7.76
CA ARG A 94 3.51 4.75 6.84
C ARG A 94 2.92 5.99 7.50
N MET A 95 1.84 5.86 8.25
CA MET A 95 1.24 6.98 8.97
C MET A 95 2.18 7.54 10.04
N HIS A 96 2.90 6.69 10.77
CA HIS A 96 3.88 7.13 11.76
C HIS A 96 5.06 7.86 11.10
N ALA A 97 5.60 7.32 10.00
CA ALA A 97 6.66 7.95 9.23
C ALA A 97 6.24 9.33 8.70
N VAL A 98 5.01 9.46 8.17
CA VAL A 98 4.46 10.75 7.75
C VAL A 98 4.33 11.72 8.92
N ALA A 99 3.83 11.26 10.07
CA ALA A 99 3.69 12.11 11.25
C ALA A 99 5.05 12.64 11.74
N LYS A 100 6.07 11.78 11.80
CA LYS A 100 7.44 12.16 12.14
C LYS A 100 8.01 13.17 11.15
N ARG A 101 7.87 12.91 9.85
CA ARG A 101 8.30 13.82 8.78
C ARG A 101 7.67 15.21 8.90
N LEU A 102 6.36 15.29 9.16
CA LEU A 102 5.64 16.57 9.31
C LEU A 102 6.07 17.36 10.55
N LYS A 103 6.55 16.70 11.59
CA LYS A 103 7.08 17.33 12.80
C LYS A 103 8.58 17.65 12.72
N GLY A 104 9.26 17.24 11.65
CA GLY A 104 10.72 17.30 11.57
C GLY A 104 11.43 16.40 12.58
N GLU A 105 10.76 15.36 13.07
CA GLU A 105 11.31 14.41 14.03
C GLU A 105 11.90 13.19 13.32
N GLU A 106 12.89 12.57 13.93
CA GLU A 106 13.40 11.27 13.51
C GLU A 106 12.41 10.14 13.87
N PHE A 107 12.30 9.16 12.97
CA PHE A 107 11.60 7.90 13.26
C PHE A 107 12.64 6.86 13.70
N GLU A 108 12.95 6.84 14.98
CA GLU A 108 13.90 5.88 15.56
C GLU A 108 13.48 4.42 15.32
N ASN A 109 14.46 3.54 15.13
CA ASN A 109 14.28 2.08 14.94
C ASN A 109 13.34 1.69 13.79
N TRP A 110 13.10 2.60 12.83
CA TRP A 110 12.20 2.34 11.70
C TRP A 110 12.61 1.11 10.88
N THR A 111 13.90 0.81 10.78
CA THR A 111 14.42 -0.35 10.06
C THR A 111 14.03 -1.67 10.72
N GLU A 112 14.04 -1.74 12.05
CA GLU A 112 13.61 -2.92 12.80
C GLU A 112 12.10 -3.15 12.62
N PHE A 113 11.29 -2.09 12.74
CA PHE A 113 9.86 -2.18 12.48
C PHE A 113 9.57 -2.60 11.04
N ALA A 114 10.24 -1.99 10.07
CA ALA A 114 10.10 -2.35 8.66
C ALA A 114 10.45 -3.82 8.40
N SER A 115 11.53 -4.32 9.00
CA SER A 115 11.93 -5.73 8.91
C SER A 115 10.85 -6.67 9.47
N LYS A 116 10.34 -6.40 10.68
CA LYS A 116 9.26 -7.19 11.30
C LYS A 116 7.97 -7.17 10.49
N ILE A 117 7.62 -6.05 9.87
CA ILE A 117 6.43 -5.94 9.01
C ILE A 117 6.66 -6.72 7.71
N ASN A 118 7.84 -6.57 7.10
CA ASN A 118 8.23 -7.31 5.90
C ASN A 118 8.33 -8.83 6.14
N SER A 119 8.43 -9.31 7.38
CA SER A 119 8.38 -10.75 7.69
C SER A 119 6.97 -11.29 7.98
N LEU A 120 5.95 -10.44 8.14
CA LEU A 120 4.59 -10.90 8.37
C LEU A 120 4.04 -11.70 7.18
N PRO A 121 3.25 -12.76 7.41
CA PRO A 121 2.59 -13.49 6.33
C PRO A 121 1.52 -12.62 5.66
N ALA A 122 1.47 -12.71 4.33
CA ALA A 122 0.40 -12.18 3.49
C ALA A 122 0.52 -12.78 2.09
N LYS A 123 -0.52 -12.64 1.27
CA LYS A 123 -0.46 -13.01 -0.15
C LYS A 123 0.69 -12.29 -0.84
N ARG A 124 1.42 -13.02 -1.68
CA ARG A 124 2.56 -12.51 -2.47
C ARG A 124 2.27 -11.19 -3.17
N MET A 125 1.09 -11.04 -3.79
CA MET A 125 0.72 -9.81 -4.50
C MET A 125 0.71 -8.55 -3.61
N TYR A 126 0.45 -8.69 -2.31
CA TYR A 126 0.55 -7.57 -1.36
C TYR A 126 2.00 -7.38 -0.91
N LYS A 127 2.75 -8.46 -0.71
CA LYS A 127 4.18 -8.42 -0.37
C LYS A 127 5.00 -7.73 -1.46
N ASP A 128 4.64 -7.91 -2.73
CA ASP A 128 5.35 -7.34 -3.88
C ASP A 128 5.06 -5.83 -4.08
N VAL A 129 3.98 -5.32 -3.48
CA VAL A 129 3.54 -3.92 -3.62
C VAL A 129 3.89 -3.12 -2.36
N PHE A 130 3.63 -3.69 -1.18
CA PHE A 130 3.78 -3.03 0.11
C PHE A 130 5.08 -3.43 0.79
N VAL A 131 6.21 -3.10 0.14
CA VAL A 131 7.54 -3.34 0.70
C VAL A 131 8.01 -2.10 1.46
N LEU A 132 8.38 -2.28 2.72
CA LEU A 132 9.07 -1.23 3.48
C LEU A 132 10.58 -1.29 3.24
N PRO A 133 11.28 -0.15 3.17
CA PRO A 133 12.71 -0.16 3.07
C PRO A 133 13.31 -0.90 4.27
N ILE A 134 14.39 -1.62 4.03
CA ILE A 134 15.29 -2.11 5.08
C ILE A 134 16.64 -1.48 4.80
N ALA A 135 17.37 -1.07 5.84
CA ALA A 135 18.74 -0.61 5.62
C ALA A 135 19.49 -1.73 4.90
N LYS A 136 20.16 -1.41 3.79
CA LYS A 136 21.18 -2.32 3.26
C LYS A 136 22.23 -2.41 4.36
N SER A 137 22.49 -3.62 4.84
CA SER A 137 23.76 -3.91 5.50
C SER A 137 24.85 -3.40 4.57
N VAL A 138 25.57 -2.39 5.04
CA VAL A 138 26.75 -1.82 4.36
C VAL A 138 27.79 -2.91 4.22
#